data_AF-A0A8J5MKW4-F1
#
_entry.id   AF-A0A8J5MKW4-F1
#
_cell.length_a   1.000
_cell.length_b   1.000
_cell.length_c   1.000
_cell.angle_alpha   90.00
_cell.angle_beta   90.00
_cell.angle_gamma   90.00
#
_symmetry.space_group_name_H-M   'P 1'
#
loop_
_entity.id
_entity.type
_entity.pdbx_description
1 polymer ?
#
loop_
_entity_poly.entity_id
_entity_poly.type
_entity_poly.pdbx_seq_one_letter_code
_entity_poly.pdbx_strand_id
1 'polypeptide(L)'
;MKRFINHHPLQEVASQAVKAGCDARAVLTLYSSRDMPATDSDNMSEAERATLKFARFMQSADRCHSFVPEVEEIRISPVVSRKGYLNVLDDRTNTWIKRWVVVRRPYVFIFRDERDSVERGLINLATAQIEYSEDQQAMVRVPNSFSVVTKQRGFLLQTLGNKEVHDWLYAINPL
;
A
#
# COMPACT_ATOMS: atom_id res chain seq x y z
N MET A 1 8.50 1.31 23.75
CA MET A 1 9.01 -0.06 23.99
C MET A 1 7.83 -0.98 24.28
N LYS A 2 7.23 -1.58 23.24
CA LYS A 2 6.22 -2.64 23.38
C LYS A 2 6.69 -3.80 22.51
N ARG A 3 6.79 -4.96 23.15
CA ARG A 3 7.42 -6.17 22.66
C ARG A 3 6.70 -6.66 21.40
N PHE A 4 7.45 -6.89 20.32
CA PHE A 4 7.02 -7.75 19.24
C PHE A 4 6.75 -9.14 19.83
N ILE A 5 5.50 -9.55 19.89
CA ILE A 5 5.17 -10.97 20.07
C ILE A 5 5.40 -11.58 18.69
N ASN A 6 6.58 -12.16 18.49
CA ASN A 6 6.75 -13.20 17.48
C ASN A 6 5.77 -14.31 17.86
N HIS A 7 4.56 -14.30 17.31
CA HIS A 7 3.66 -15.45 17.41
C HIS A 7 4.31 -16.58 16.62
N HIS A 8 5.07 -17.41 17.32
CA HIS A 8 5.70 -18.58 16.75
C HIS A 8 4.56 -19.55 16.37
N PRO A 9 4.37 -19.91 15.09
CA PRO A 9 3.22 -20.70 14.62
C PRO A 9 3.02 -21.99 15.44
N LEU A 10 4.13 -22.59 15.86
CA LEU A 10 4.14 -23.79 16.70
C LEU A 10 3.50 -23.61 18.10
N GLN A 11 3.63 -22.44 18.74
CA GLN A 11 3.01 -22.22 20.06
C GLN A 11 1.48 -22.19 19.94
N GLU A 12 0.98 -21.61 18.86
CA GLU A 12 -0.44 -21.54 18.58
C GLU A 12 -1.00 -22.92 18.20
N VAL A 13 -0.31 -23.66 17.34
CA VAL A 13 -0.65 -25.05 16.98
C VAL A 13 -0.75 -25.94 18.22
N ALA A 14 0.22 -25.86 19.14
CA ALA A 14 0.23 -26.63 20.38
C ALA A 14 -0.97 -26.29 21.29
N SER A 15 -1.25 -25.00 21.47
CA SER A 15 -2.38 -24.54 22.29
C SER A 15 -3.72 -24.98 21.70
N GLN A 16 -3.88 -24.94 20.36
CA GLN A 16 -5.12 -25.37 19.71
C GLN A 16 -5.28 -26.90 19.76
N ALA A 17 -4.19 -27.67 19.66
CA ALA A 17 -4.21 -29.13 19.81
C ALA A 17 -4.71 -29.57 21.20
N VAL A 18 -4.22 -28.93 22.27
CA VAL A 18 -4.68 -29.21 23.65
C VAL A 18 -6.17 -28.90 23.82
N LYS A 19 -6.64 -27.77 23.27
CA LYS A 19 -8.08 -27.41 23.30
C LYS A 19 -8.95 -28.40 22.54
N ALA A 20 -8.41 -29.00 21.47
CA ALA A 20 -9.07 -30.03 20.68
C ALA A 20 -8.97 -31.44 21.31
N GLY A 21 -8.37 -31.59 22.49
CA GLY A 21 -8.16 -32.88 23.15
C GLY A 21 -7.16 -33.80 22.43
N CYS A 22 -6.35 -33.25 21.52
CA CYS A 22 -5.32 -33.99 20.77
C CYS A 22 -3.97 -33.91 21.49
N ASP A 23 -3.10 -34.90 21.26
CA ASP A 23 -1.72 -34.85 21.76
C ASP A 23 -0.94 -33.75 21.03
N ALA A 24 -0.66 -32.65 21.72
CA ALA A 24 0.04 -31.50 21.15
C ALA A 24 1.45 -31.84 20.64
N ARG A 25 2.16 -32.79 21.27
CA ARG A 25 3.50 -33.20 20.85
C ARG A 25 3.43 -33.97 19.55
N ALA A 26 2.48 -34.90 19.42
CA ALA A 26 2.24 -35.64 18.18
C ALA A 26 1.79 -34.71 17.03
N VAL A 27 0.88 -33.77 17.31
CA VAL A 27 0.44 -32.75 16.34
C VAL A 27 1.63 -31.91 15.84
N LEU A 28 2.50 -31.45 16.73
CA LEU A 28 3.67 -30.63 16.36
C LEU A 28 4.69 -31.39 15.50
N THR A 29 4.92 -32.67 15.81
CA THR A 29 5.79 -33.55 15.02
C THR A 29 5.24 -33.72 13.61
N LEU A 30 3.94 -33.98 13.47
CA LEU A 30 3.29 -34.12 12.18
C LEU A 30 3.21 -32.79 11.42
N TYR A 31 2.89 -31.69 12.09
CA TYR A 31 2.82 -30.35 11.51
C TYR A 31 4.16 -29.90 10.91
N SER A 32 5.27 -30.26 11.54
CA SER A 32 6.62 -29.97 11.03
C SER A 32 7.07 -30.92 9.90
N SER A 33 6.38 -32.05 9.71
CA SER A 33 6.71 -33.04 8.68
C SER A 33 6.13 -32.64 7.33
N ARG A 34 6.94 -32.75 6.27
CA ARG A 34 6.47 -32.54 4.88
C ARG A 34 5.72 -33.74 4.32
N ASP A 35 6.03 -34.94 4.83
CA ASP A 35 5.37 -36.18 4.44
C ASP A 35 4.38 -36.59 5.53
N MET A 36 3.09 -36.43 5.23
CA MET A 36 2.00 -36.82 6.12
C MET A 36 1.50 -38.22 5.75
N PRO A 37 1.40 -39.15 6.72
CA PRO A 37 0.90 -40.50 6.44
C PRO A 37 -0.56 -40.43 5.98
N ALA A 38 -0.99 -41.36 5.13
CA ALA A 38 -2.36 -41.44 4.61
C ALA A 38 -3.36 -41.72 5.75
N THR A 39 -4.59 -41.19 5.62
CA THR A 39 -5.65 -41.33 6.64
C THR A 39 -6.26 -42.73 6.69
N ASP A 40 -6.06 -43.51 5.62
CA ASP A 40 -6.76 -44.77 5.37
C ASP A 40 -5.81 -45.96 5.55
N SER A 41 -5.33 -46.14 6.79
CA SER A 41 -4.82 -47.45 7.23
C SER A 41 -5.82 -48.05 8.20
N ASP A 42 -6.24 -49.30 7.92
CA ASP A 42 -7.22 -50.05 8.72
C ASP A 42 -6.75 -50.37 10.15
N ASN A 43 -5.50 -50.04 10.49
CA ASN A 43 -4.87 -50.31 11.78
C ASN A 43 -4.70 -49.07 12.69
N MET A 44 -5.21 -47.89 12.31
CA MET A 44 -4.98 -46.65 13.08
C MET A 44 -6.10 -46.37 14.10
N SER A 45 -5.73 -46.06 15.34
CA SER A 45 -6.69 -45.72 16.40
C SER A 45 -7.43 -44.41 16.10
N GLU A 46 -8.61 -44.22 16.71
CA GLU A 46 -9.39 -42.99 16.55
C GLU A 46 -8.62 -41.73 16.98
N ALA A 47 -7.78 -41.85 18.03
CA ALA A 47 -6.95 -40.76 18.54
C ALA A 47 -5.86 -40.33 17.54
N GLU A 48 -5.21 -41.30 16.88
CA GLU A 48 -4.21 -41.04 15.85
C GLU A 48 -4.84 -40.43 14.60
N ARG A 49 -6.02 -40.93 14.19
CA ARG A 49 -6.82 -40.34 13.10
C ARG A 49 -7.20 -38.88 13.38
N ALA A 50 -7.60 -38.57 14.61
CA ALA A 50 -7.94 -37.20 15.01
C ALA A 50 -6.71 -36.28 14.99
N THR A 51 -5.58 -36.74 15.55
CA THR A 51 -4.30 -36.03 15.57
C THR A 51 -3.81 -35.71 14.15
N LEU A 52 -3.90 -36.69 13.24
CA LEU A 52 -3.50 -36.54 11.85
C LEU A 52 -4.39 -35.56 11.07
N LYS A 53 -5.71 -35.65 11.25
CA LYS A 53 -6.67 -34.70 10.66
C LYS A 53 -6.42 -33.27 11.14
N PHE A 54 -6.17 -33.10 12.43
CA PHE A 54 -5.87 -31.80 13.04
C PHE A 54 -4.56 -31.21 12.52
N ALA A 55 -3.48 -31.99 12.46
CA ALA A 55 -2.20 -31.54 11.92
C ALA A 55 -2.30 -31.16 10.43
N ARG A 56 -3.03 -31.91 9.60
CA ARG A 56 -3.29 -31.53 8.20
C ARG A 56 -4.09 -30.24 8.08
N PHE A 57 -5.10 -30.06 8.93
CA PHE A 57 -5.90 -28.84 8.97
C PHE A 57 -5.01 -27.63 9.29
N MET A 58 -4.17 -27.72 10.31
CA MET A 58 -3.23 -26.66 10.67
C MET A 58 -2.21 -26.38 9.56
N GLN A 59 -1.63 -27.41 8.93
CA GLN A 59 -0.73 -27.21 7.79
C GLN A 59 -1.45 -26.58 6.58
N SER A 60 -2.72 -26.92 6.36
CA SER A 60 -3.51 -26.31 5.27
C SER A 60 -3.83 -24.85 5.54
N ALA A 61 -4.08 -24.49 6.80
CA ALA A 61 -4.28 -23.11 7.24
C ALA A 61 -2.99 -22.29 7.15
N ASP A 62 -1.83 -22.88 7.44
CA ASP A 62 -0.51 -22.22 7.31
C ASP A 62 -0.09 -22.04 5.83
N ARG A 63 -0.53 -22.94 4.94
CA ARG A 63 -0.37 -22.76 3.48
C ARG A 63 -1.25 -21.66 2.90
N CYS A 64 -2.23 -21.15 3.63
CA CYS A 64 -2.84 -19.87 3.31
C CYS A 64 -1.89 -18.76 3.80
N HIS A 65 -0.93 -18.39 2.94
CA HIS A 65 -0.02 -17.27 3.16
C HIS A 65 -0.77 -16.06 3.71
N SER A 66 -0.62 -15.82 5.02
CA SER A 66 -1.21 -14.68 5.67
C SER A 66 -0.36 -13.47 5.31
N PHE A 67 -0.88 -12.60 4.44
CA PHE A 67 -0.27 -11.30 4.18
C PHE A 67 -0.41 -10.45 5.44
N VAL A 68 0.69 -10.25 6.15
CA VAL A 68 0.74 -9.27 7.24
C VAL A 68 1.03 -7.91 6.61
N PRO A 69 0.10 -6.93 6.67
CA PRO A 69 0.37 -5.60 6.16
C PRO A 69 1.43 -4.93 7.03
N GLU A 70 2.51 -4.46 6.41
CA GLU A 70 3.44 -3.55 7.04
C GLU A 70 2.82 -2.15 7.00
N VAL A 71 2.58 -1.55 8.17
CA VAL A 71 1.98 -0.21 8.30
C VAL A 71 3.01 0.72 8.93
N GLU A 72 3.40 1.75 8.19
CA GLU A 72 4.28 2.81 8.67
C GLU A 72 3.49 4.12 8.86
N GLU A 73 3.59 4.74 10.03
CA GLU A 73 3.01 6.07 10.27
C GLU A 73 3.94 7.15 9.69
N ILE A 74 3.51 7.81 8.62
CA ILE A 74 4.26 8.90 8.01
C ILE A 74 3.85 10.23 8.66
N ARG A 75 4.78 10.85 9.39
CA ARG A 75 4.59 12.20 9.93
C ARG A 75 4.94 13.25 8.89
N ILE A 76 3.91 13.75 8.20
CA ILE A 76 4.09 14.80 7.19
C ILE A 76 4.49 16.11 7.88
N SER A 77 5.52 16.79 7.34
CA SER A 77 5.98 18.08 7.84
C SER A 77 4.84 19.10 7.89
N PRO A 78 4.72 19.92 8.96
CA PRO A 78 3.71 20.95 9.02
C PRO A 78 3.87 22.01 7.91
N VAL A 79 5.10 22.20 7.41
CA VAL A 79 5.46 23.23 6.45
C VAL A 79 4.80 22.98 5.09
N VAL A 80 4.05 23.98 4.63
CA VAL A 80 3.44 24.00 3.30
C VAL A 80 4.31 24.87 2.40
N SER A 81 4.85 24.29 1.32
CA SER A 81 5.60 25.06 0.33
C SER A 81 4.67 25.89 -0.55
N ARG A 82 3.52 25.32 -0.94
CA ARG A 82 2.45 26.04 -1.66
C ARG A 82 1.10 25.35 -1.53
N LYS A 83 0.02 26.12 -1.63
CA LYS A 83 -1.35 25.62 -1.78
C LYS A 83 -2.13 26.48 -2.77
N GLY A 84 -3.08 25.89 -3.48
CA GLY A 84 -3.88 26.62 -4.47
C GLY A 84 -4.65 25.70 -5.40
N TYR A 85 -5.43 26.30 -6.30
CA TYR A 85 -6.17 25.55 -7.30
C TYR A 85 -5.33 25.30 -8.56
N LEU A 86 -5.35 24.05 -9.03
CA LEU A 86 -4.83 23.66 -10.34
C LEU A 86 -5.92 22.89 -11.11
N ASN A 87 -5.85 22.95 -12.43
CA ASN A 87 -6.56 22.01 -13.28
C ASN A 87 -5.72 20.74 -13.37
N VAL A 88 -6.33 19.60 -13.04
CA VAL A 88 -5.70 18.28 -13.14
C VAL A 88 -6.43 17.54 -14.26
N LEU A 89 -5.68 16.97 -15.20
CA LEU A 89 -6.27 16.11 -16.22
C LEU A 89 -6.63 14.77 -15.59
N ASP A 90 -7.92 14.42 -15.60
CA ASP A 90 -8.39 13.09 -15.21
C ASP A 90 -8.02 12.09 -16.32
N ASP A 91 -7.27 11.05 -15.98
CA ASP A 91 -6.83 10.02 -16.92
C ASP A 91 -7.98 9.16 -17.44
N ARG A 92 -9.05 9.00 -16.65
CA ARG A 92 -10.19 8.19 -17.03
C ARG A 92 -11.11 8.91 -18.02
N THR A 93 -11.35 10.20 -17.81
CA THR A 93 -12.29 10.97 -18.65
C THR A 93 -11.61 11.91 -19.63
N ASN A 94 -10.27 12.02 -19.59
CA ASN A 94 -9.47 12.97 -20.35
C ASN A 94 -10.01 14.40 -20.26
N THR A 95 -10.51 14.78 -19.08
CA THR A 95 -11.12 16.08 -18.82
C THR A 95 -10.32 16.85 -17.78
N TRP A 96 -10.16 18.14 -17.98
CA TRP A 96 -9.54 19.03 -17.00
C TRP A 96 -10.52 19.29 -15.85
N ILE A 97 -10.10 18.97 -14.63
CA ILE A 97 -10.90 19.18 -13.42
C ILE A 97 -10.14 20.07 -12.46
N LYS A 98 -10.79 21.13 -11.98
CA LYS A 98 -10.22 22.02 -10.96
C LYS A 98 -10.15 21.30 -9.62
N ARG A 99 -8.96 21.27 -9.00
CA ARG A 99 -8.69 20.62 -7.72
C ARG A 99 -7.88 21.53 -6.81
N TRP A 100 -8.06 21.38 -5.50
CA TRP A 100 -7.21 22.04 -4.51
C TRP A 100 -5.97 21.20 -4.27
N VAL A 101 -4.80 21.79 -4.51
CA VAL A 101 -3.50 21.11 -4.46
C VAL A 101 -2.66 21.73 -3.35
N VAL A 102 -2.04 20.88 -2.53
CA VAL A 102 -1.17 21.28 -1.42
C VAL A 102 0.17 20.57 -1.53
N VAL A 103 1.26 21.33 -1.57
CA VAL A 103 2.63 20.83 -1.62
C VAL A 103 3.23 20.89 -0.23
N ARG A 104 3.50 19.72 0.36
CA ARG A 104 4.21 19.55 1.64
C ARG A 104 5.32 18.54 1.41
N ARG A 105 6.51 19.03 1.09
CA ARG A 105 7.59 18.17 0.64
C ARG A 105 7.87 17.02 1.63
N PRO A 106 8.09 15.79 1.12
CA PRO A 106 8.24 15.43 -0.30
C PRO A 106 6.92 15.05 -1.00
N TYR A 107 5.76 15.46 -0.51
CA TYR A 107 4.46 15.03 -1.05
C TYR A 107 3.63 16.17 -1.64
N VAL A 108 2.81 15.83 -2.63
CA VAL A 108 1.70 16.65 -3.12
C VAL A 108 0.39 15.95 -2.82
N PHE A 109 -0.55 16.69 -2.24
CA PHE A 109 -1.89 16.24 -1.92
C PHE A 109 -2.89 16.91 -2.85
N ILE A 110 -3.84 16.14 -3.37
CA ILE A 110 -4.92 16.61 -4.24
C ILE A 110 -6.23 16.38 -3.52
N PHE A 111 -7.01 17.45 -3.36
CA PHE A 111 -8.34 17.46 -2.76
C PHE A 111 -9.38 17.91 -3.79
N ARG A 112 -10.66 17.63 -3.52
CA ARG A 112 -11.72 18.17 -4.37
C ARG A 112 -11.76 19.70 -4.32
N ASP A 113 -11.70 20.27 -3.12
CA ASP A 113 -11.71 21.70 -2.84
C ASP A 113 -10.95 21.98 -1.52
N GLU A 114 -10.86 23.25 -1.12
CA GLU A 114 -10.10 23.65 0.08
C GLU A 114 -10.68 23.12 1.41
N ARG A 115 -11.99 22.82 1.45
CA ARG A 115 -12.67 22.35 2.66
C ARG A 115 -12.81 20.83 2.71
N ASP A 116 -12.50 20.14 1.62
CA ASP A 116 -12.51 18.68 1.54
C ASP A 116 -11.43 18.12 2.47
N SER A 117 -11.86 17.36 3.48
CA SER A 117 -10.96 16.69 4.42
C SER A 117 -10.41 15.37 3.88
N VAL A 118 -10.83 14.95 2.69
CA VAL A 118 -10.47 13.66 2.09
C VAL A 118 -9.44 13.85 1.00
N GLU A 119 -8.26 13.24 1.17
CA GLU A 119 -7.25 13.15 0.13
C GLU A 119 -7.77 12.32 -1.06
N ARG A 120 -7.73 12.89 -2.25
CA ARG A 120 -8.14 12.22 -3.51
C ARG A 120 -6.93 11.76 -4.33
N GLY A 121 -5.76 12.31 -4.07
CA GLY A 121 -4.52 11.94 -4.71
C GLY A 121 -3.33 12.29 -3.84
N LEU A 122 -2.29 11.45 -3.94
CA LEU A 122 -1.01 11.62 -3.27
C LEU A 122 0.09 11.38 -4.30
N ILE A 123 1.05 12.30 -4.39
CA ILE A 123 2.20 12.19 -5.27
C ILE A 123 3.47 12.28 -4.42
N ASN A 124 4.33 11.26 -4.52
CA ASN A 124 5.64 11.26 -3.86
C ASN A 124 6.69 11.92 -4.78
N LEU A 125 7.01 13.17 -4.47
CA LEU A 125 8.00 13.98 -5.19
C LEU A 125 9.43 13.48 -5.02
N ALA A 126 9.76 12.70 -3.98
CA ALA A 126 11.10 12.12 -3.85
C ALA A 126 11.45 11.16 -5.00
N THR A 127 10.41 10.61 -5.66
CA THR A 127 10.57 9.66 -6.77
C THR A 127 9.97 10.16 -8.08
N ALA A 128 9.30 11.32 -8.07
CA ALA A 128 8.67 11.87 -9.24
C ALA A 128 9.69 12.65 -10.08
N GLN A 129 9.47 12.65 -11.40
CA GLN A 129 10.16 13.50 -12.35
C GLN A 129 9.20 14.60 -12.79
N ILE A 130 9.70 15.83 -12.91
CA ILE A 130 8.91 16.97 -13.37
C ILE A 130 9.35 17.27 -14.79
N GLU A 131 8.40 17.27 -15.73
CA GLU A 131 8.69 17.67 -17.10
C GLU A 131 7.97 18.99 -17.41
N TYR A 132 8.75 19.95 -17.87
CA TYR A 132 8.30 21.25 -18.32
C TYR A 132 9.21 21.71 -19.45
N SER A 133 8.63 22.12 -20.57
CA SER A 133 9.35 22.72 -21.69
C SER A 133 8.46 23.77 -22.34
N GLU A 134 8.96 25.00 -22.47
CA GLU A 134 8.25 26.11 -23.11
C GLU A 134 7.99 25.82 -24.59
N ASP A 135 8.96 25.25 -25.29
CA ASP A 135 8.86 24.87 -26.70
C ASP A 135 7.82 23.77 -26.92
N GLN A 136 7.76 22.78 -26.02
CA GLN A 136 6.75 21.71 -26.10
C GLN A 136 5.34 22.24 -25.78
N GLN A 137 5.18 23.19 -24.87
CA GLN A 137 3.87 23.82 -24.63
C GLN A 137 3.31 24.50 -25.89
N ALA A 138 4.17 25.20 -26.63
CA ALA A 138 3.79 25.85 -27.89
C ALA A 138 3.31 24.83 -28.94
N MET A 139 3.87 23.62 -28.95
CA MET A 139 3.46 22.52 -29.84
C MET A 139 2.20 21.78 -29.34
N VAL A 140 2.06 21.56 -28.03
CA VAL A 140 0.97 20.77 -27.40
C VAL A 140 -0.34 21.56 -27.30
N ARG A 141 -0.33 22.88 -27.56
CA ARG A 141 -1.50 23.78 -27.54
C ARG A 141 -2.24 23.86 -26.19
N VAL A 142 -1.66 23.35 -25.11
CA VAL A 142 -2.17 23.52 -23.75
C VAL A 142 -1.27 24.52 -23.03
N PRO A 143 -1.67 25.78 -22.88
CA PRO A 143 -0.85 26.78 -22.21
C PRO A 143 -0.78 26.48 -20.71
N ASN A 144 0.34 26.87 -20.09
CA ASN A 144 0.54 26.87 -18.64
C ASN A 144 0.42 25.50 -17.95
N SER A 145 0.77 24.42 -18.65
CA SER A 145 0.75 23.05 -18.14
C SER A 145 2.12 22.42 -17.92
N PHE A 146 2.24 21.59 -16.90
CA PHE A 146 3.45 20.83 -16.60
C PHE A 146 3.06 19.40 -16.21
N SER A 147 3.97 18.45 -16.39
CA SER A 147 3.75 17.06 -16.01
C SER A 147 4.52 16.70 -14.74
N VAL A 148 3.93 15.83 -13.92
CA VAL A 148 4.61 15.18 -12.80
C VAL A 148 4.47 13.69 -13.00
N VAL A 149 5.58 13.02 -13.27
CA VAL A 149 5.61 11.60 -13.62
C VAL A 149 6.22 10.81 -12.48
N THR A 150 5.43 9.91 -11.92
CA THR A 150 5.90 8.88 -10.98
C THR A 150 6.12 7.57 -11.73
N LYS A 151 6.76 6.58 -11.08
CA LYS A 151 6.94 5.24 -11.65
C LYS A 151 5.65 4.58 -12.15
N GLN A 152 4.52 4.89 -11.50
CA GLN A 152 3.24 4.22 -11.74
C GLN A 152 2.25 5.08 -12.53
N ARG A 153 2.39 6.41 -12.48
CA ARG A 153 1.40 7.33 -13.03
C ARG A 153 2.00 8.68 -13.41
N GLY A 154 1.60 9.21 -14.56
CA GLY A 154 1.82 10.59 -14.97
C GLY A 154 0.61 11.47 -14.62
N PHE A 155 0.88 12.67 -14.12
CA PHE A 155 -0.13 13.68 -13.83
C PHE A 155 0.12 14.88 -14.73
N LEU A 156 -0.91 15.32 -15.46
CA LEU A 156 -0.85 16.57 -16.20
C LEU A 156 -1.58 17.65 -15.41
N LEU A 157 -0.86 18.72 -15.10
CA LEU A 157 -1.30 19.82 -14.27
C LEU A 157 -1.28 21.11 -15.08
N GLN A 158 -2.27 21.95 -14.91
CA GLN A 158 -2.35 23.25 -15.55
C GLN A 158 -2.69 24.32 -14.53
N THR A 159 -1.96 25.42 -14.58
CA THR A 159 -2.23 26.60 -13.73
C THR A 159 -3.37 27.44 -14.30
N LEU A 160 -4.06 28.15 -13.41
CA LEU A 160 -5.17 29.02 -13.81
C LEU A 160 -4.69 30.35 -14.41
N GLY A 161 -3.46 30.77 -14.09
CA GLY A 161 -2.88 32.03 -14.54
C GLY A 161 -1.47 31.85 -15.08
N ASN A 162 -1.15 32.61 -16.14
CA ASN A 162 0.10 32.47 -16.90
C ASN A 162 1.38 32.73 -16.07
N LYS A 163 1.27 33.48 -14.96
CA LYS A 163 2.41 33.87 -14.13
C LYS A 163 2.71 32.89 -12.99
N GLU A 164 1.85 31.89 -12.76
CA GLU A 164 1.94 31.04 -11.57
C GLU A 164 2.71 29.74 -11.78
N VAL A 165 2.98 29.36 -13.03
CA VAL A 165 3.64 28.09 -13.40
C VAL A 165 4.99 27.95 -12.70
N HIS A 166 5.84 28.97 -12.78
CA HIS A 166 7.18 28.97 -12.19
C HIS A 166 7.14 28.79 -10.67
N ASP A 167 6.24 29.50 -9.99
CA ASP A 167 6.05 29.37 -8.56
C ASP A 167 5.59 27.95 -8.16
N TRP A 168 4.83 27.25 -9.03
CA TRP A 168 4.36 25.89 -8.79
C TRP A 168 5.49 24.88 -9.03
N LEU A 169 6.25 25.07 -10.11
CA LEU A 169 7.44 24.28 -10.38
C LEU A 169 8.46 24.42 -9.24
N TYR A 170 8.71 25.62 -8.72
CA TYR A 170 9.65 25.83 -7.61
C TYR A 170 9.17 25.17 -6.30
N ALA A 171 7.87 25.18 -6.03
CA ALA A 171 7.34 24.52 -4.84
C ALA A 171 7.49 22.98 -4.92
N ILE A 172 7.34 22.41 -6.12
CA ILE A 172 7.37 20.97 -6.39
C ILE A 172 8.81 20.46 -6.56
N ASN A 173 9.61 21.19 -7.33
CA ASN A 173 11.02 20.92 -7.61
C ASN A 173 11.85 22.19 -7.38
N PRO A 174 12.17 22.51 -6.12
CA PRO A 174 13.14 23.53 -5.82
C PRO A 174 14.50 22.93 -6.17
N LEU A 175 15.05 23.43 -7.27
CA LEU A 175 16.36 23.13 -7.84
C LEU A 175 17.44 22.76 -6.81
#